data_AF-A0A1E4CID2-F1
#
_entry.id   AF-A0A1E4CID2-F1
#
_cell.length_a   1.000
_cell.length_b   1.000
_cell.length_c   1.000
_cell.angle_alpha   90.00
_cell.angle_beta   90.00
_cell.angle_gamma   90.00
#
_symmetry.space_group_name_H-M   'P 1'
#
loop_
_entity.id
_entity.type
_entity.pdbx_description
1 polymer ?
#
loop_
_entity_poly.entity_id
_entity_poly.type
_entity_poly.pdbx_seq_one_letter_code
_entity_poly.pdbx_strand_id
1 'polypeptide(L)'
;MLWITAAMALFAVLAACSRKAALMGMHPLQVVFLRNVSATLFLMPMLMWRGRALLRSNAIHLYGVRVGISIFSMTAWFYALALIPVAEVTAIGFLAPLFGTLGAIVFLGEKVRIRRWTALIVGFIGAMIILRPGADGFGLGQACAVFNAMSSGLVTVLLKQLSGEDDSGKIVFLTTILMLPPTLIPALFVWQTPGWEYLPVILTIGFTAVLGHYCLMRGFASTEASLVMTFDFSRLPFAVLIGWWMFGEVTDIWTWVGATVIFISAAYITRREAKLRSQARLAKIAKKSE
;
A
#
# COMPACT_ATOMS: atom_id res chain seq x y z
N MET A 1 16.22 -2.06 -9.82
CA MET A 1 16.68 -1.67 -8.47
C MET A 1 16.41 -0.20 -8.15
N LEU A 2 17.05 0.76 -8.83
CA LEU A 2 16.90 2.20 -8.56
C LEU A 2 15.44 2.69 -8.52
N TRP A 3 14.60 2.22 -9.44
CA TRP A 3 13.16 2.54 -9.46
C TRP A 3 12.43 2.10 -8.19
N ILE A 4 12.76 0.92 -7.65
CA ILE A 4 12.08 0.35 -6.49
C ILE A 4 12.50 1.10 -5.22
N THR A 5 13.81 1.35 -5.06
CA THR A 5 14.32 2.14 -3.92
C THR A 5 13.79 3.56 -3.93
N ALA A 6 13.69 4.19 -5.10
CA ALA A 6 13.06 5.51 -5.26
C ALA A 6 11.57 5.46 -4.86
N ALA A 7 10.83 4.42 -5.27
CA ALA A 7 9.44 4.24 -4.85
C ALA A 7 9.32 4.14 -3.33
N MET A 8 10.19 3.37 -2.66
CA MET A 8 10.15 3.22 -1.20
C MET A 8 10.46 4.53 -0.47
N ALA A 9 11.44 5.30 -0.96
CA ALA A 9 11.71 6.63 -0.42
C ALA A 9 10.51 7.58 -0.61
N LEU A 10 9.89 7.58 -1.79
CA LEU A 10 8.70 8.39 -2.09
C LEU A 10 7.51 8.00 -1.21
N PHE A 11 7.26 6.71 -0.98
CA PHE A 11 6.19 6.27 -0.06
C PHE A 11 6.48 6.64 1.40
N ALA A 12 7.74 6.67 1.81
CA ALA A 12 8.11 7.16 3.14
C ALA A 12 7.88 8.68 3.28
N VAL A 13 8.23 9.46 2.24
CA VAL A 13 7.91 10.90 2.19
C VAL A 13 6.39 11.12 2.20
N LEU A 14 5.63 10.34 1.44
CA LEU A 14 4.16 10.37 1.45
C LEU A 14 3.62 10.18 2.87
N ALA A 15 4.10 9.16 3.59
CA ALA A 15 3.69 8.88 4.96
C ALA A 15 4.05 10.03 5.92
N ALA A 16 5.25 10.58 5.79
CA ALA A 16 5.69 11.71 6.60
C ALA A 16 4.89 12.99 6.31
N CYS A 17 4.65 13.34 5.04
CA CYS A 17 3.80 14.49 4.71
C CYS A 17 2.37 14.31 5.22
N SER A 18 1.85 13.08 5.19
CA SER A 18 0.53 12.74 5.75
C SER A 18 0.48 12.90 7.27
N ARG A 19 1.55 12.48 7.98
CA ARG A 19 1.74 12.75 9.43
C ARG A 19 1.80 14.24 9.70
N LYS A 20 2.61 14.98 8.95
CA LYS A 20 2.74 16.44 9.07
C LYS A 20 1.42 17.16 8.86
N ALA A 21 0.65 16.75 7.85
CA ALA A 21 -0.69 17.27 7.59
C ALA A 21 -1.61 17.13 8.81
N ALA A 22 -1.61 15.97 9.46
CA ALA A 22 -2.38 15.74 10.69
C ALA A 22 -1.90 16.61 11.85
N LEU A 23 -0.57 16.74 12.04
CA LEU A 23 0.03 17.58 13.08
C LEU A 23 -0.24 19.08 12.88
N MET A 24 -0.41 19.53 11.63
CA MET A 24 -0.84 20.89 11.31
C MET A 24 -2.35 21.10 11.58
N GLY A 25 -3.09 20.07 12.02
CA GLY A 25 -4.51 20.15 12.36
C GLY A 25 -5.47 19.78 11.22
N MET A 26 -4.99 19.31 10.06
CA MET A 26 -5.91 18.85 9.01
C MET A 26 -6.56 17.53 9.40
N HIS A 27 -7.89 17.49 9.29
CA HIS A 27 -8.65 16.28 9.56
C HIS A 27 -8.34 15.17 8.53
N PRO A 28 -8.09 13.91 8.94
CA PRO A 28 -7.70 12.83 8.03
C PRO A 28 -8.62 12.64 6.81
N LEU A 29 -9.94 12.72 7.00
CA LEU A 29 -10.92 12.62 5.89
C LEU A 29 -10.73 13.72 4.83
N GLN A 30 -10.35 14.93 5.26
CA GLN A 30 -10.05 16.03 4.35
C GLN A 30 -8.73 15.75 3.59
N VAL A 31 -7.71 15.23 4.28
CA VAL A 31 -6.43 14.86 3.64
C VAL A 31 -6.63 13.76 2.61
N VAL A 32 -7.48 12.77 2.88
CA VAL A 32 -7.85 11.68 1.94
C VAL A 32 -8.41 12.26 0.64
N PHE A 33 -9.36 13.20 0.71
CA PHE A 33 -9.91 13.86 -0.46
C PHE A 33 -8.87 14.70 -1.19
N LEU A 34 -8.14 15.56 -0.48
CA LEU A 34 -7.11 16.44 -1.05
C LEU A 34 -5.95 15.67 -1.69
N ARG A 35 -5.61 14.49 -1.14
CA ARG A 35 -4.67 13.54 -1.76
C ARG A 35 -5.19 13.04 -3.10
N ASN A 36 -6.48 12.73 -3.22
CA ASN A 36 -7.06 12.27 -4.50
C ASN A 36 -7.14 13.41 -5.51
N VAL A 37 -7.44 14.64 -5.08
CA VAL A 37 -7.46 15.83 -5.93
C VAL A 37 -6.06 16.11 -6.48
N SER A 38 -5.06 16.18 -5.60
CA SER A 38 -3.66 16.41 -5.99
C SER A 38 -3.11 15.26 -6.84
N ALA A 39 -3.38 13.99 -6.50
CA ALA A 39 -2.98 12.86 -7.33
C ALA A 39 -3.63 12.90 -8.72
N THR A 40 -4.91 13.26 -8.81
CA THR A 40 -5.61 13.43 -10.10
C THR A 40 -4.97 14.54 -10.92
N LEU A 41 -4.64 15.67 -10.29
CA LEU A 41 -3.93 16.77 -10.94
C LEU A 41 -2.61 16.31 -11.57
N PHE A 42 -1.81 15.52 -10.85
CA PHE A 42 -0.55 14.98 -11.40
C PHE A 42 -0.74 13.85 -12.42
N LEU A 43 -1.91 13.21 -12.45
CA LEU A 43 -2.26 12.21 -13.46
C LEU A 43 -2.91 12.81 -14.71
N MET A 44 -3.33 14.08 -14.70
CA MET A 44 -3.93 14.76 -15.87
C MET A 44 -3.08 14.69 -17.14
N PRO A 45 -1.74 14.88 -17.13
CA PRO A 45 -0.93 14.75 -18.34
C PRO A 45 -1.06 13.38 -19.02
N MET A 46 -1.29 12.32 -18.24
CA MET A 46 -1.50 10.98 -18.77
C MET A 46 -2.83 10.87 -19.54
N LEU A 47 -3.89 11.54 -19.05
CA LEU A 47 -5.17 11.65 -19.76
C LEU A 47 -5.03 12.41 -21.07
N MET A 48 -4.27 13.51 -21.06
CA MET A 48 -4.04 14.31 -22.27
C MET A 48 -3.30 13.50 -23.34
N TRP A 49 -2.34 12.65 -22.93
CA TRP A 49 -1.55 11.87 -23.88
C TRP A 49 -2.27 10.61 -24.40
N ARG A 50 -2.91 9.82 -23.54
CA ARG A 50 -3.57 8.56 -23.94
C ARG A 50 -5.05 8.72 -24.29
N GLY A 51 -5.63 9.88 -24.01
CA GLY A 51 -7.01 10.22 -24.34
C GLY A 51 -8.07 9.41 -23.59
N ARG A 52 -9.29 9.43 -24.13
CA ARG A 52 -10.49 8.82 -23.51
C ARG A 52 -10.45 7.30 -23.41
N ALA A 53 -9.47 6.63 -24.03
CA ALA A 53 -9.25 5.19 -23.88
C ALA A 53 -8.97 4.79 -22.42
N LEU A 54 -8.43 5.72 -21.61
CA LEU A 54 -8.24 5.52 -20.17
C LEU A 54 -9.56 5.42 -19.39
N LEU A 55 -10.65 6.01 -19.90
CA LEU A 55 -11.93 6.08 -19.22
C LEU A 55 -12.81 4.84 -19.46
N ARG A 56 -12.42 3.96 -20.38
CA ARG A 56 -13.18 2.76 -20.74
C ARG A 56 -12.50 1.52 -20.18
N SER A 57 -13.26 0.75 -19.41
CA SER A 57 -12.91 -0.58 -18.93
C SER A 57 -14.13 -1.49 -18.92
N ASN A 58 -13.94 -2.76 -19.29
CA ASN A 58 -14.98 -3.79 -19.23
C ASN A 58 -15.18 -4.32 -17.79
N ALA A 59 -14.24 -4.01 -16.88
CA ALA A 59 -14.22 -4.51 -15.51
C ALA A 59 -14.75 -3.48 -14.49
N ILE A 60 -15.70 -2.61 -14.88
CA ILE A 60 -16.17 -1.50 -14.03
C ILE A 60 -16.70 -1.95 -12.66
N HIS A 61 -17.31 -3.13 -12.60
CA HIS A 61 -17.78 -3.75 -11.35
C HIS A 61 -16.62 -4.04 -10.38
N LEU A 62 -15.46 -4.51 -10.87
CA LEU A 62 -14.26 -4.73 -10.06
C LEU A 62 -13.67 -3.40 -9.57
N TYR A 63 -13.73 -2.34 -10.38
CA TYR A 63 -13.34 -1.00 -9.94
C TYR A 63 -14.22 -0.49 -8.81
N GLY A 64 -15.55 -0.70 -8.88
CA GLY A 64 -16.47 -0.31 -7.81
C GLY A 64 -16.12 -0.93 -6.46
N VAL A 65 -15.96 -2.26 -6.42
CA VAL A 65 -15.55 -2.99 -5.20
C VAL A 65 -14.18 -2.52 -4.72
N ARG A 66 -13.21 -2.40 -5.65
CA ARG A 66 -11.86 -1.94 -5.32
C ARG A 66 -11.85 -0.54 -4.73
N VAL A 67 -12.58 0.40 -5.32
CA VAL A 67 -12.68 1.80 -4.85
C VAL A 67 -13.29 1.83 -3.46
N GLY A 68 -14.37 1.11 -3.22
CA GLY A 68 -14.99 1.00 -1.89
C GLY A 68 -13.98 0.57 -0.83
N ILE A 69 -13.32 -0.58 -1.03
CA ILE A 69 -12.32 -1.10 -0.08
C ILE A 69 -11.12 -0.13 0.05
N SER A 70 -10.68 0.46 -1.06
CA SER A 70 -9.53 1.39 -1.06
C SER A 70 -9.81 2.66 -0.26
N ILE A 71 -11.05 3.18 -0.26
CA ILE A 71 -11.41 4.37 0.51
C ILE A 71 -11.31 4.09 2.01
N PHE A 72 -11.86 2.96 2.47
CA PHE A 72 -11.77 2.57 3.88
C PHE A 72 -10.32 2.29 4.29
N SER A 73 -9.56 1.58 3.44
CA SER A 73 -8.15 1.32 3.65
C SER A 73 -7.34 2.61 3.79
N MET A 74 -7.50 3.53 2.82
CA MET A 74 -6.78 4.79 2.79
C MET A 74 -7.15 5.66 3.98
N THR A 75 -8.43 5.77 4.30
CA THR A 75 -8.91 6.50 5.48
C THR A 75 -8.26 5.97 6.76
N ALA A 76 -8.30 4.65 6.97
CA ALA A 76 -7.68 4.03 8.13
C ALA A 76 -6.17 4.28 8.17
N TRP A 77 -5.47 4.27 7.04
CA TRP A 77 -4.04 4.58 6.98
C TRP A 77 -3.73 6.03 7.38
N PHE A 78 -4.51 7.01 6.92
CA PHE A 78 -4.33 8.41 7.33
C PHE A 78 -4.67 8.61 8.81
N TYR A 79 -5.69 7.94 9.35
CA TYR A 79 -5.98 7.95 10.78
C TYR A 79 -4.85 7.29 11.60
N ALA A 80 -4.30 6.17 11.15
CA ALA A 80 -3.15 5.54 11.80
C ALA A 80 -1.96 6.49 11.86
N LEU A 81 -1.62 7.15 10.74
CA LEU A 81 -0.55 8.16 10.73
C LEU A 81 -0.87 9.38 11.59
N ALA A 82 -2.13 9.74 11.79
CA ALA A 82 -2.49 10.82 12.70
C ALA A 82 -2.26 10.44 14.19
N LEU A 83 -2.22 9.15 14.52
CA LEU A 83 -2.24 8.67 15.91
C LEU A 83 -0.93 8.04 16.38
N ILE A 84 -0.19 7.37 15.49
CA ILE A 84 1.02 6.61 15.86
C ILE A 84 2.21 6.95 14.94
N PRO A 85 3.46 6.66 15.36
CA PRO A 85 4.66 6.98 14.60
C PRO A 85 4.69 6.40 13.18
N VAL A 86 5.35 7.10 12.26
CA VAL A 86 5.41 6.73 10.82
C VAL A 86 6.05 5.36 10.63
N ALA A 87 7.09 5.06 11.40
CA ALA A 87 7.77 3.76 11.38
C ALA A 87 6.86 2.61 11.84
N GLU A 88 6.04 2.84 12.86
CA GLU A 88 5.11 1.84 13.40
C GLU A 88 4.00 1.52 12.39
N VAL A 89 3.37 2.55 11.79
CA VAL A 89 2.40 2.35 10.69
C VAL A 89 3.01 1.56 9.54
N THR A 90 4.25 1.89 9.17
CA THR A 90 4.96 1.21 8.09
C THR A 90 5.21 -0.26 8.40
N ALA A 91 5.67 -0.56 9.62
CA ALA A 91 5.94 -1.92 10.07
C ALA A 91 4.66 -2.78 10.14
N ILE A 92 3.56 -2.24 10.67
CA ILE A 92 2.25 -2.91 10.67
C ILE A 92 1.74 -3.11 9.23
N GLY A 93 2.03 -2.16 8.34
CA GLY A 93 1.69 -2.25 6.91
C GLY A 93 2.29 -3.48 6.21
N PHE A 94 3.40 -4.03 6.71
CA PHE A 94 3.99 -5.27 6.18
C PHE A 94 3.15 -6.52 6.43
N LEU A 95 2.04 -6.42 7.16
CA LEU A 95 1.04 -7.49 7.26
C LEU A 95 0.18 -7.60 5.99
N ALA A 96 0.14 -6.58 5.13
CA ALA A 96 -0.71 -6.58 3.94
C ALA A 96 -0.47 -7.77 3.00
N PRO A 97 0.76 -8.24 2.72
CA PRO A 97 1.00 -9.46 1.95
C PRO A 97 0.45 -10.72 2.61
N LEU A 98 0.48 -10.82 3.96
CA LEU A 98 -0.08 -11.95 4.70
C LEU A 98 -1.60 -11.98 4.58
N PHE A 99 -2.25 -10.83 4.77
CA PHE A 99 -3.70 -10.71 4.59
C PHE A 99 -4.13 -10.89 3.13
N GLY A 100 -3.34 -10.41 2.17
CA GLY A 100 -3.59 -10.64 0.75
C GLY A 100 -3.48 -12.12 0.39
N THR A 101 -2.53 -12.83 0.99
CA THR A 101 -2.43 -14.29 0.88
C THR A 101 -3.69 -14.95 1.43
N LEU A 102 -4.11 -14.64 2.65
CA LEU A 102 -5.33 -15.18 3.27
C LEU A 102 -6.58 -14.88 2.43
N GLY A 103 -6.71 -13.64 1.94
CA GLY A 103 -7.80 -13.23 1.05
C GLY A 103 -7.81 -14.03 -0.26
N ALA A 104 -6.64 -14.33 -0.84
CA ALA A 104 -6.56 -15.20 -2.00
C ALA A 104 -7.03 -16.64 -1.71
N ILE A 105 -6.78 -17.18 -0.52
CA ILE A 105 -7.30 -18.51 -0.12
C ILE A 105 -8.83 -18.49 -0.07
N VAL A 106 -9.39 -17.51 0.63
CA VAL A 106 -10.83 -17.42 0.91
C VAL A 106 -11.64 -17.08 -0.33
N PHE A 107 -11.20 -16.07 -1.10
CA PHE A 107 -11.98 -15.55 -2.23
C PHE A 107 -11.65 -16.19 -3.58
N LEU A 108 -10.41 -16.64 -3.80
CA LEU A 108 -10.02 -17.29 -5.06
C LEU A 108 -9.98 -18.82 -4.96
N GLY A 109 -10.18 -19.40 -3.77
CA GLY A 109 -10.10 -20.84 -3.55
C GLY A 109 -8.70 -21.40 -3.80
N GLU A 110 -7.63 -20.59 -3.69
CA GLU A 110 -6.27 -21.07 -3.89
C GLU A 110 -5.94 -22.17 -2.86
N LYS A 111 -5.61 -23.38 -3.34
CA LYS A 111 -5.18 -24.49 -2.46
C LYS A 111 -3.81 -24.21 -1.89
N VAL A 112 -3.72 -24.15 -0.56
CA VAL A 112 -2.50 -23.76 0.14
C VAL A 112 -1.84 -24.94 0.83
N ARG A 113 -0.51 -25.05 0.63
CA ARG A 113 0.32 -26.07 1.26
C ARG A 113 0.67 -25.67 2.71
N ILE A 114 0.92 -26.66 3.56
CA ILE A 114 1.24 -26.50 4.99
C ILE A 114 2.30 -25.43 5.28
N ARG A 115 3.30 -25.29 4.40
CA ARG A 115 4.42 -24.35 4.56
C ARG A 115 4.03 -22.87 4.40
N ARG A 116 2.92 -22.57 3.73
CA ARG A 116 2.41 -21.19 3.62
C ARG A 116 1.64 -20.84 4.90
N TRP A 117 0.93 -21.81 5.50
CA TRP A 117 0.32 -21.65 6.83
C TRP A 117 1.35 -21.36 7.91
N THR A 118 2.48 -22.08 7.92
CA THR A 118 3.55 -21.80 8.89
C THR A 118 4.11 -20.39 8.72
N ALA A 119 4.31 -19.92 7.48
CA ALA A 119 4.77 -18.56 7.24
C ALA A 119 3.72 -17.50 7.67
N LEU A 120 2.44 -17.72 7.38
CA LEU A 120 1.35 -16.86 7.87
C LEU A 120 1.35 -16.75 9.40
N ILE A 121 1.49 -17.87 10.10
CA ILE A 121 1.57 -17.90 11.57
C ILE A 121 2.80 -17.11 12.06
N VAL A 122 3.99 -17.35 11.47
CA VAL A 122 5.22 -16.62 11.84
C VAL A 122 5.08 -15.11 11.60
N GLY A 123 4.49 -14.72 10.48
CA GLY A 123 4.23 -13.32 10.16
C GLY A 123 3.24 -12.69 11.14
N PHE A 124 2.22 -13.44 11.57
CA PHE A 124 1.28 -13.00 12.60
C PHE A 124 1.95 -12.86 13.98
N ILE A 125 2.88 -13.75 14.35
CA ILE A 125 3.69 -13.59 15.56
C ILE A 125 4.51 -12.29 15.47
N GLY A 126 5.10 -12.00 14.32
CA GLY A 126 5.76 -10.72 14.07
C GLY A 126 4.84 -9.52 14.27
N ALA A 127 3.58 -9.62 13.83
CA ALA A 127 2.54 -8.63 14.10
C ALA A 127 2.32 -8.40 15.60
N MET A 128 2.16 -9.49 16.36
CA MET A 128 1.92 -9.42 17.81
C MET A 128 3.09 -8.80 18.56
N ILE A 129 4.32 -9.01 18.10
CA ILE A 129 5.51 -8.35 18.66
C ILE A 129 5.47 -6.83 18.49
N ILE A 130 5.00 -6.35 17.32
CA ILE A 130 4.82 -4.90 17.09
C ILE A 130 3.67 -4.37 17.93
N LEU A 131 2.51 -5.04 17.88
CA LEU A 131 1.26 -4.56 18.48
C LEU A 131 1.23 -4.64 20.01
N ARG A 132 2.03 -5.53 20.61
CA ARG A 132 2.09 -5.81 22.07
C ARG A 132 0.74 -5.72 22.78
N PRO A 133 -0.21 -6.61 22.44
CA PRO A 133 -1.51 -6.62 23.10
C PRO A 133 -1.34 -6.84 24.61
N GLY A 134 -1.83 -5.90 25.43
CA GLY A 134 -1.83 -6.00 26.90
C GLY A 134 -0.89 -5.04 27.65
N ALA A 135 0.04 -4.36 26.97
CA ALA A 135 0.95 -3.40 27.60
C ALA A 135 0.72 -1.99 27.03
N ASP A 136 -0.37 -1.30 27.41
CA ASP A 136 -0.79 0.08 26.99
C ASP A 136 -0.71 0.43 25.47
N GLY A 137 -0.31 -0.51 24.61
CA GLY A 137 0.22 -0.25 23.28
C GLY A 137 -0.74 -0.57 22.14
N PHE A 138 -1.91 -1.14 22.42
CA PHE A 138 -2.93 -1.37 21.39
C PHE A 138 -4.04 -0.32 21.51
N GLY A 139 -3.89 0.77 20.77
CA GLY A 139 -4.86 1.84 20.66
C GLY A 139 -5.56 1.89 19.29
N LEU A 140 -6.33 2.96 19.09
CA LEU A 140 -7.06 3.20 17.85
C LEU A 140 -6.12 3.29 16.63
N GLY A 141 -4.93 3.88 16.78
CA GLY A 141 -3.96 4.01 15.69
C GLY A 141 -3.46 2.67 15.17
N GLN A 142 -3.11 1.75 16.08
CA GLN A 142 -2.71 0.38 15.72
C GLN A 142 -3.87 -0.39 15.08
N ALA A 143 -5.08 -0.28 15.61
CA ALA A 143 -6.27 -0.91 15.03
C ALA A 143 -6.53 -0.41 13.59
N CYS A 144 -6.42 0.91 13.36
CA CYS A 144 -6.52 1.49 12.02
C CYS A 144 -5.41 1.00 11.09
N ALA A 145 -4.17 0.87 11.56
CA ALA A 145 -3.04 0.36 10.77
C ALA A 145 -3.25 -1.10 10.36
N VAL A 146 -3.71 -1.95 11.29
CA VAL A 146 -4.03 -3.37 11.02
C VAL A 146 -5.20 -3.48 10.04
N PHE A 147 -6.26 -2.69 10.22
CA PHE A 147 -7.39 -2.66 9.30
C PHE A 147 -6.94 -2.25 7.90
N ASN A 148 -6.12 -1.21 7.78
CA ASN A 148 -5.54 -0.82 6.50
C ASN A 148 -4.72 -1.96 5.87
N ALA A 149 -3.88 -2.66 6.65
CA ALA A 149 -3.09 -3.77 6.13
C ALA A 149 -3.99 -4.90 5.60
N MET A 150 -5.06 -5.23 6.33
CA MET A 150 -6.05 -6.21 5.92
C MET A 150 -6.78 -5.83 4.62
N SER A 151 -7.31 -4.61 4.56
CA SER A 151 -8.00 -4.09 3.36
C SER A 151 -7.05 -3.98 2.17
N SER A 152 -5.81 -3.55 2.38
CA SER A 152 -4.76 -3.49 1.35
C SER A 152 -4.43 -4.88 0.77
N GLY A 153 -4.47 -5.91 1.61
CA GLY A 153 -4.36 -7.30 1.17
C GLY A 153 -5.46 -7.68 0.17
N LEU A 154 -6.72 -7.33 0.46
CA LEU A 154 -7.85 -7.56 -0.46
C LEU A 154 -7.74 -6.73 -1.74
N VAL A 155 -7.32 -5.46 -1.65
CA VAL A 155 -7.06 -4.61 -2.83
C VAL A 155 -5.99 -5.22 -3.72
N THR A 156 -4.98 -5.89 -3.14
CA THR A 156 -3.94 -6.58 -3.92
C THR A 156 -4.50 -7.76 -4.71
N VAL A 157 -5.46 -8.51 -4.14
CA VAL A 157 -6.18 -9.58 -4.86
C VAL A 157 -6.99 -9.01 -6.03
N LEU A 158 -7.73 -7.91 -5.82
CA LEU A 158 -8.49 -7.24 -6.87
C LEU A 158 -7.59 -6.64 -7.96
N LEU A 159 -6.42 -6.12 -7.59
CA LEU A 159 -5.42 -5.64 -8.54
C LEU A 159 -4.95 -6.76 -9.47
N LYS A 160 -4.75 -7.98 -8.94
CA LYS A 160 -4.35 -9.14 -9.75
C LYS A 160 -5.41 -9.50 -10.79
N GLN A 161 -6.69 -9.43 -10.43
CA GLN A 161 -7.79 -9.66 -11.38
C GLN A 161 -7.86 -8.54 -12.43
N LEU A 162 -7.82 -7.28 -12.01
CA LEU A 162 -7.87 -6.13 -12.91
C LEU A 162 -6.66 -6.05 -13.86
N SER A 163 -5.48 -6.49 -13.44
CA SER A 163 -4.28 -6.50 -14.28
C SER A 163 -4.34 -7.52 -15.43
N GLY A 164 -5.33 -8.42 -15.43
CA GLY A 164 -5.65 -9.27 -16.57
C GLY A 164 -6.47 -8.56 -17.66
N GLU A 165 -7.16 -7.48 -17.31
CA GLU A 165 -8.09 -6.75 -18.19
C GLU A 165 -7.53 -5.41 -18.66
N ASP A 166 -6.84 -4.68 -17.77
CA ASP A 166 -6.35 -3.32 -18.01
C ASP A 166 -4.86 -3.18 -17.66
N ASP A 167 -4.18 -2.26 -18.34
CA ASP A 167 -2.81 -1.88 -17.97
C ASP A 167 -2.76 -1.11 -16.65
N SER A 168 -1.63 -1.21 -15.95
CA SER A 168 -1.46 -0.65 -14.61
C SER A 168 -1.62 0.86 -14.54
N GLY A 169 -1.27 1.58 -15.61
CA GLY A 169 -1.48 3.02 -15.68
C GLY A 169 -2.97 3.37 -15.69
N LYS A 170 -3.76 2.66 -16.52
CA LYS A 170 -5.22 2.82 -16.54
C LYS A 170 -5.83 2.48 -15.19
N ILE A 171 -5.38 1.39 -14.56
CA ILE A 171 -5.84 0.97 -13.24
C ILE A 171 -5.64 2.07 -12.19
N VAL A 172 -4.43 2.65 -12.10
CA VAL A 172 -4.12 3.72 -11.15
C VAL A 172 -4.94 4.98 -11.44
N PHE A 173 -5.10 5.33 -12.72
CA PHE A 173 -5.87 6.47 -13.16
C PHE A 173 -7.36 6.35 -12.79
N LEU A 174 -8.01 5.26 -13.21
CA LEU A 174 -9.43 5.02 -12.95
C LEU A 174 -9.72 4.91 -11.46
N THR A 175 -8.89 4.19 -10.70
CA THR A 175 -9.10 4.10 -9.24
C THR A 175 -9.00 5.46 -8.56
N THR A 176 -8.01 6.29 -8.93
CA THR A 176 -7.84 7.62 -8.33
C THR A 176 -9.02 8.55 -8.64
N ILE A 177 -9.48 8.57 -9.90
CA ILE A 177 -10.63 9.39 -10.31
C ILE A 177 -11.94 8.89 -9.70
N LEU A 178 -12.17 7.58 -9.70
CA LEU A 178 -13.41 7.01 -9.13
C LEU A 178 -13.48 7.18 -7.61
N MET A 179 -12.34 7.36 -6.92
CA MET A 179 -12.32 7.68 -5.49
C MET A 179 -12.70 9.15 -5.20
N LEU A 180 -12.59 10.08 -6.16
CA LEU A 180 -12.82 11.50 -5.91
C LEU A 180 -14.23 11.82 -5.38
N PRO A 181 -15.33 11.44 -6.08
CA PRO A 181 -16.68 11.80 -5.61
C PRO A 181 -17.03 11.19 -4.24
N PRO A 182 -16.80 9.89 -3.98
CA PRO A 182 -17.11 9.30 -2.69
C PRO A 182 -16.26 9.84 -1.54
N THR A 183 -15.02 10.28 -1.79
CA THR A 183 -14.16 10.87 -0.74
C THR A 183 -14.48 12.33 -0.44
N LEU A 184 -15.17 13.04 -1.35
CA LEU A 184 -15.67 14.39 -1.09
C LEU A 184 -16.73 14.40 0.00
N ILE A 185 -17.67 13.44 -0.03
CA ILE A 185 -18.80 13.38 0.91
C ILE A 185 -18.34 13.44 2.39
N PRO A 186 -17.46 12.54 2.89
CA PRO A 186 -16.97 12.61 4.26
C PRO A 186 -16.10 13.85 4.52
N ALA A 187 -15.38 14.35 3.51
CA ALA A 187 -14.56 15.55 3.65
C ALA A 187 -15.41 16.81 3.89
N LEU A 188 -16.60 16.91 3.30
CA LEU A 188 -17.52 18.04 3.48
C LEU A 188 -17.97 18.22 4.94
N PHE A 189 -18.15 17.13 5.69
CA PHE A 189 -18.56 17.19 7.10
C PHE A 189 -17.50 17.75 8.05
N VAL A 190 -16.23 17.70 7.65
CA VAL A 190 -15.09 18.15 8.45
C VAL A 190 -14.32 19.27 7.76
N TRP A 191 -14.89 19.83 6.70
CA TRP A 191 -14.17 20.70 5.78
C TRP A 191 -13.76 21.99 6.46
N GLN A 192 -12.46 22.22 6.51
CA GLN A 192 -11.89 23.52 6.83
C GLN A 192 -11.01 23.94 5.66
N THR A 193 -11.34 25.06 5.01
CA THR A 193 -10.58 25.53 3.85
C THR A 193 -9.10 25.68 4.23
N PRO A 194 -8.20 24.87 3.66
CA PRO A 194 -6.80 24.91 4.04
C PRO A 194 -6.21 26.24 3.57
N GLY A 195 -5.50 26.92 4.46
CA GLY A 195 -4.69 28.08 4.11
C GLY A 195 -3.56 27.73 3.12
N TRP A 196 -2.93 28.75 2.57
CA TRP A 196 -1.84 28.59 1.58
C TRP A 196 -0.64 27.82 2.14
N GLU A 197 -0.46 27.82 3.46
CA GLU A 197 0.58 27.11 4.19
C GLU A 197 0.46 25.57 4.08
N TYR A 198 -0.74 25.03 3.84
CA TYR A 198 -0.95 23.59 3.68
C TYR A 198 -0.69 23.11 2.25
N LEU A 199 -0.72 24.03 1.26
CA LEU A 199 -0.64 23.71 -0.16
C LEU A 199 0.64 22.92 -0.52
N PRO A 200 1.85 23.27 -0.02
CA PRO A 200 3.05 22.48 -0.29
C PRO A 200 2.95 21.03 0.20
N VAL A 201 2.35 20.81 1.37
CA VAL A 201 2.17 19.47 1.96
C VAL A 201 1.18 18.66 1.13
N ILE A 202 0.04 19.24 0.75
CA ILE A 202 -0.99 18.60 -0.06
C ILE A 202 -0.44 18.21 -1.44
N LEU A 203 0.26 19.12 -2.12
CA LEU A 203 0.86 18.84 -3.42
C LEU A 203 1.94 17.76 -3.31
N THR A 204 2.76 17.78 -2.26
CA THR A 204 3.78 16.74 -2.04
C THR A 204 3.14 15.37 -1.81
N ILE A 205 2.04 15.28 -1.05
CA ILE A 205 1.27 14.04 -0.85
C ILE A 205 0.78 13.49 -2.20
N GLY A 206 0.12 14.30 -3.03
CA GLY A 206 -0.35 13.85 -4.34
C GLY A 206 0.78 13.44 -5.27
N PHE A 207 1.84 14.25 -5.33
CA PHE A 207 2.99 14.03 -6.20
C PHE A 207 3.74 12.73 -5.83
N THR A 208 4.08 12.56 -4.55
CA THR A 208 4.79 11.37 -4.07
C THR A 208 3.95 10.11 -4.19
N ALA A 209 2.62 10.19 -4.03
CA ALA A 209 1.73 9.08 -4.31
C ALA A 209 1.81 8.65 -5.79
N VAL A 210 1.62 9.57 -6.74
CA VAL A 210 1.64 9.26 -8.18
C VAL A 210 3.02 8.78 -8.62
N LEU A 211 4.06 9.52 -8.28
CA LEU A 211 5.44 9.19 -8.67
C LEU A 211 5.92 7.90 -8.01
N GLY A 212 5.57 7.66 -6.75
CA GLY A 212 5.88 6.44 -6.03
C GLY A 212 5.26 5.21 -6.70
N HIS A 213 3.97 5.28 -7.03
CA HIS A 213 3.30 4.21 -7.79
C HIS A 213 3.90 4.03 -9.19
N TYR A 214 4.23 5.11 -9.89
CA TYR A 214 4.88 5.03 -11.20
C TYR A 214 6.24 4.31 -11.12
N CYS A 215 7.10 4.71 -10.18
CA CYS A 215 8.39 4.09 -9.93
C CYS A 215 8.24 2.61 -9.54
N LEU A 216 7.26 2.28 -8.69
CA LEU A 216 6.96 0.91 -8.31
C LEU A 216 6.56 0.06 -9.54
N MET A 217 5.69 0.59 -10.40
CA MET A 217 5.27 -0.10 -11.63
C MET A 217 6.43 -0.30 -12.60
N ARG A 218 7.30 0.71 -12.78
CA ARG A 218 8.55 0.57 -13.54
C ARG A 218 9.48 -0.47 -12.92
N GLY A 219 9.51 -0.58 -11.59
CA GLY A 219 10.22 -1.63 -10.86
C GLY A 219 9.72 -3.03 -11.21
N PHE A 220 8.40 -3.24 -11.19
CA PHE A 220 7.78 -4.50 -11.62
C PHE A 220 8.00 -4.82 -13.10
N ALA A 221 8.07 -3.82 -13.96
CA ALA A 221 8.34 -4.02 -15.39
C ALA A 221 9.80 -4.36 -15.70
N SER A 222 10.75 -3.93 -14.84
CA SER A 222 12.20 -4.04 -15.09
C SER A 222 12.88 -5.14 -14.27
N THR A 223 12.18 -5.81 -13.36
CA THR A 223 12.78 -6.81 -12.46
C THR A 223 11.75 -7.84 -12.01
N GLU A 224 12.20 -8.99 -11.51
CA GLU A 224 11.31 -10.02 -10.97
C GLU A 224 10.46 -9.49 -9.81
N ALA A 225 9.16 -9.79 -9.84
CA ALA A 225 8.21 -9.38 -8.80
C ALA A 225 8.62 -9.84 -7.39
N SER A 226 9.26 -11.02 -7.28
CA SER A 226 9.78 -11.55 -6.01
C SER A 226 10.78 -10.60 -5.34
N LEU A 227 11.63 -10.00 -6.18
CA LEU A 227 12.65 -9.09 -5.73
C LEU A 227 12.06 -7.72 -5.40
N VAL A 228 11.13 -7.22 -6.21
CA VAL A 228 10.38 -5.98 -5.91
C VAL A 228 9.70 -6.06 -4.54
N MET A 229 9.02 -7.17 -4.26
CA MET A 229 8.38 -7.42 -2.96
C MET A 229 9.38 -7.53 -1.81
N THR A 230 10.58 -8.05 -2.05
CA THR A 230 11.64 -8.10 -1.02
C THR A 230 12.16 -6.69 -0.71
N PHE A 231 12.35 -5.87 -1.74
CA PHE A 231 12.78 -4.48 -1.60
C PHE A 231 11.69 -3.58 -1.02
N ASP A 232 10.42 -3.98 -1.05
CA ASP A 232 9.33 -3.24 -0.43
C ASP A 232 9.57 -2.98 1.07
N PHE A 233 10.26 -3.91 1.73
CA PHE A 233 10.64 -3.80 3.13
C PHE A 233 11.71 -2.75 3.42
N SER A 234 12.46 -2.32 2.40
CA SER A 234 13.41 -1.22 2.54
C SER A 234 12.72 0.11 2.83
N ARG A 235 11.38 0.18 2.72
CA ARG A 235 10.57 1.34 3.12
C ARG A 235 10.72 1.67 4.61
N LEU A 236 10.90 0.68 5.48
CA LEU A 236 10.98 0.91 6.92
C LEU A 236 12.19 1.76 7.32
N PRO A 237 13.44 1.47 6.87
CA PRO A 237 14.57 2.37 7.10
C PRO A 237 14.32 3.83 6.69
N PHE A 238 13.68 4.06 5.53
CA PHE A 238 13.31 5.41 5.11
C PHE A 238 12.28 6.05 6.04
N ALA A 239 11.24 5.28 6.44
CA ALA A 239 10.22 5.74 7.37
C ALA A 239 10.80 6.10 8.75
N VAL A 240 11.71 5.29 9.26
CA VAL A 240 12.43 5.55 10.53
C VAL A 240 13.29 6.80 10.42
N LEU A 241 14.09 6.91 9.36
CA LEU A 241 14.98 8.06 9.15
C LEU A 241 14.19 9.37 9.05
N ILE A 242 13.13 9.38 8.25
CA ILE A 242 12.29 10.56 8.05
C ILE A 242 11.47 10.86 9.32
N GLY A 243 10.94 9.84 9.98
CA GLY A 243 10.20 9.99 11.23
C GLY A 243 11.05 10.62 12.34
N TRP A 244 12.28 10.13 12.50
CA TRP A 244 13.25 10.71 13.42
C TRP A 244 13.62 12.14 13.04
N TRP A 245 13.94 12.40 11.77
CA TRP A 245 14.38 13.72 11.33
C TRP A 245 13.28 14.79 11.36
N MET A 246 12.04 14.46 10.98
CA MET A 246 10.94 15.42 10.89
C MET A 246 10.14 15.56 12.19
N PHE A 247 10.02 14.49 12.98
CA PHE A 247 9.11 14.44 14.13
C PHE A 247 9.82 14.07 15.44
N GLY A 248 11.12 13.78 15.42
CA GLY A 248 11.85 13.30 16.60
C GLY A 248 11.38 11.91 17.06
N GLU A 249 10.70 11.14 16.20
CA GLU A 249 10.17 9.83 16.54
C GLU A 249 11.31 8.81 16.69
N VAL A 250 11.45 8.24 17.89
CA VAL A 250 12.38 7.12 18.15
C VAL A 250 11.64 5.81 17.96
N THR A 251 12.16 4.97 17.07
CA THR A 251 11.56 3.66 16.78
C THR A 251 12.03 2.64 17.82
N ASP A 252 11.07 2.01 18.50
CA ASP A 252 11.35 1.00 19.52
C ASP A 252 11.95 -0.28 18.93
N ILE A 253 12.74 -0.99 19.72
CA ILE A 253 13.45 -2.21 19.32
C ILE A 253 12.48 -3.30 18.86
N TRP A 254 11.29 -3.36 19.44
CA TRP A 254 10.31 -4.38 19.06
C TRP A 254 9.66 -4.11 17.71
N THR A 255 9.59 -2.85 17.26
CA THR A 255 9.19 -2.53 15.89
C THR A 255 10.20 -3.14 14.91
N TRP A 256 11.50 -3.06 15.22
CA TRP A 256 12.55 -3.70 14.44
C TRP A 256 12.48 -5.22 14.47
N VAL A 257 12.32 -5.82 15.66
CA VAL A 257 12.21 -7.28 15.82
C VAL A 257 10.99 -7.80 15.06
N GLY A 258 9.82 -7.21 15.28
CA GLY A 258 8.59 -7.61 14.62
C GLY A 258 8.64 -7.43 13.10
N ALA A 259 9.14 -6.29 12.61
CA ALA A 259 9.31 -6.06 11.18
C ALA A 259 10.27 -7.07 10.54
N THR A 260 11.34 -7.45 11.24
CA THR A 260 12.29 -8.47 10.77
C THR A 260 11.63 -9.85 10.66
N VAL A 261 10.82 -10.23 11.66
CA VAL A 261 10.06 -11.49 11.63
C VAL A 261 9.06 -11.51 10.47
N ILE A 262 8.31 -10.42 10.26
CA ILE A 262 7.37 -10.28 9.15
C ILE A 262 8.11 -10.35 7.81
N PHE A 263 9.23 -9.65 7.68
CA PHE A 263 10.07 -9.66 6.48
C PHE A 263 10.53 -11.07 6.11
N ILE A 264 11.11 -11.81 7.06
CA ILE A 264 11.60 -13.17 6.82
C ILE A 264 10.47 -14.08 6.35
N SER A 265 9.31 -13.99 7.00
CA SER A 265 8.12 -14.76 6.61
C SER A 265 7.64 -14.42 5.19
N ALA A 266 7.44 -13.13 4.90
CA ALA A 266 6.95 -12.68 3.60
C ALA A 266 7.94 -12.99 2.48
N ALA A 267 9.25 -12.77 2.71
CA ALA A 267 10.30 -13.09 1.75
C ALA A 267 10.36 -14.61 1.46
N TYR A 268 10.18 -15.45 2.48
CA TYR A 268 10.11 -16.90 2.32
C TYR A 268 8.95 -17.34 1.42
N ILE A 269 7.73 -16.83 1.66
CA ILE A 269 6.55 -17.13 0.84
C ILE A 269 6.81 -16.71 -0.61
N THR A 270 7.23 -15.46 -0.78
CA THR A 270 7.38 -14.83 -2.09
C THR A 270 8.47 -15.47 -2.96
N ARG A 271 9.63 -15.81 -2.39
CA ARG A 271 10.69 -16.52 -3.13
C ARG A 271 10.25 -17.93 -3.53
N ARG A 272 9.50 -18.60 -2.65
CA ARG A 272 9.04 -19.96 -2.93
C ARG A 272 7.99 -19.99 -4.04
N GLU A 273 7.06 -19.04 -4.04
CA GLU A 273 6.05 -18.92 -5.10
C GLU A 273 6.69 -18.65 -6.46
N ALA A 274 7.69 -17.76 -6.52
CA ALA A 274 8.43 -17.49 -7.75
C ALA A 274 9.09 -18.78 -8.28
N LYS A 275 9.73 -19.56 -7.40
CA LYS A 275 10.35 -20.84 -7.78
C LYS A 275 9.33 -21.85 -8.30
N LEU A 276 8.18 -22.00 -7.63
CA LEU A 276 7.13 -22.93 -8.05
C LEU A 276 6.49 -22.54 -9.39
N ARG A 277 6.25 -21.24 -9.62
CA ARG A 277 5.74 -20.74 -10.91
C ARG A 277 6.73 -20.96 -12.05
N SER A 278 8.01 -20.72 -11.81
CA SER A 278 9.08 -20.97 -12.78
C SER A 278 9.13 -22.47 -13.16
N GLN A 279 9.10 -23.37 -12.17
CA GLN A 279 9.09 -24.82 -12.40
C GLN A 279 7.86 -25.27 -13.20
N ALA A 280 6.66 -24.77 -12.88
CA ALA A 280 5.43 -25.09 -13.61
C ALA A 280 5.47 -24.57 -15.06
N ARG A 281 6.04 -23.39 -15.28
CA ARG A 281 6.21 -22.81 -16.63
C ARG A 281 7.17 -23.66 -17.47
N LEU A 282 8.31 -24.07 -16.92
CA LEU A 282 9.29 -24.92 -17.59
C LEU A 282 8.69 -26.29 -17.96
N ALA A 283 7.95 -26.92 -17.03
CA ALA A 283 7.26 -28.18 -17.30
C ALA A 283 6.22 -28.05 -18.43
N LYS A 284 5.52 -26.92 -18.51
CA LYS A 284 4.55 -26.65 -19.59
C LYS A 284 5.22 -26.44 -20.95
N ILE A 285 6.42 -25.86 -20.98
CA ILE A 285 7.21 -25.71 -22.21
C ILE A 285 7.72 -27.07 -22.69
N ALA A 286 8.30 -27.87 -21.80
CA ALA A 286 8.80 -29.22 -22.12
C ALA A 286 7.70 -30.12 -22.71
N LYS A 287 6.47 -30.05 -22.16
CA LYS A 287 5.31 -30.80 -22.66
C LYS A 287 4.76 -30.30 -24.01
N LYS A 288 5.16 -29.12 -24.47
CA LYS A 288 4.75 -28.55 -25.77
C LYS A 288 5.77 -28.82 -26.88
N SER A 289 6.98 -29.25 -26.51
CA SER A 289 8.05 -29.65 -27.43
C SER A 289 8.10 -31.16 -27.72
N GLU A 290 7.29 -31.95 -27.01
CA GLU A 290 6.98 -33.36 -27.30
C GLU A 290 5.70 -33.44 -28.14
#